data_AF-A0A432QMX7-F1
#
_entry.id   AF-A0A432QMX7-F1
#
_cell.length_a   1.000
_cell.length_b   1.000
_cell.length_c   1.000
_cell.angle_alpha   90.00
_cell.angle_beta   90.00
_cell.angle_gamma   90.00
#
_symmetry.space_group_name_H-M   'P 1'
#
loop_
_entity.id
_entity.type
_entity.pdbx_description
1 polymer ?
#
loop_
_entity_poly.entity_id
_entity_poly.type
_entity_poly.pdbx_seq_one_letter_code
_entity_poly.pdbx_strand_id
1 'polypeptide(L)'
;GCPHTAANKDRYDMDKTIVGQLSSAVKGRTAIIYDDMIRTGGSMVQTADRCYEAGAVDVMVMATHLVLAGDARSRFKKRGINRIIGADTYPGTKGDDFLEVYSVAPLIGRELVHYLRVV
;
A
#
# COMPACT_ATOMS: atom_id res chain seq x y z
N GLY A 1 -1.16 16.36 10.05
CA GLY A 1 -0.47 15.07 9.83
C GLY A 1 -1.42 13.93 10.19
N CYS A 2 -1.34 12.80 9.49
CA CYS A 2 -2.11 11.59 9.81
C CYS A 2 -1.37 10.78 10.90
N PRO A 3 -2.07 10.18 11.88
CA PRO A 3 -1.46 9.20 12.78
C PRO A 3 -0.82 8.07 11.97
N HIS A 4 0.42 7.72 12.30
CA HIS A 4 1.18 6.71 11.57
C HIS A 4 1.99 5.84 12.53
N THR A 5 2.36 4.67 12.04
CA THR A 5 3.16 3.67 12.75
C THR A 5 3.80 2.75 11.72
N ALA A 6 4.86 2.04 12.11
CA ALA A 6 5.54 1.09 11.23
C ALA A 6 5.19 -0.35 11.66
N ALA A 7 4.71 -1.16 10.72
CA ALA A 7 4.53 -2.58 10.93
C ALA A 7 5.89 -3.29 10.78
N ASN A 8 6.52 -3.68 11.89
CA ASN A 8 7.78 -4.42 11.84
C ASN A 8 7.52 -5.93 11.67
N LYS A 9 8.35 -6.60 10.85
CA LYS A 9 8.15 -7.98 10.39
C LYS A 9 8.96 -9.00 11.21
N ASP A 10 8.96 -8.87 12.53
CA ASP A 10 9.63 -9.85 13.38
C ASP A 10 8.77 -11.12 13.49
N ARG A 11 9.31 -12.25 13.01
CA ARG A 11 8.61 -13.54 12.84
C ARG A 11 8.52 -14.40 14.11
N TYR A 12 8.90 -13.87 15.26
CA TYR A 12 8.88 -14.58 16.53
C TYR A 12 7.75 -14.05 17.42
N ASP A 13 6.80 -14.91 17.77
CA ASP A 13 5.83 -14.84 18.88
C ASP A 13 5.55 -13.45 19.51
N MET A 14 5.10 -12.49 18.68
CA MET A 14 4.93 -11.06 19.04
C MET A 14 3.60 -10.48 18.53
N ASP A 15 2.61 -11.30 18.18
CA ASP A 15 1.38 -10.81 17.53
C ASP A 15 0.60 -9.82 18.41
N LYS A 16 0.55 -10.01 19.73
CA LYS A 16 -0.16 -9.07 20.64
C LYS A 16 0.50 -7.68 20.71
N THR A 17 1.84 -7.64 20.68
CA THR A 17 2.59 -6.38 20.80
C THR A 17 2.40 -5.52 19.56
N ILE A 18 2.40 -6.13 18.37
CA ILE A 18 2.20 -5.43 17.10
C ILE A 18 0.78 -4.88 16.99
N VAL A 19 -0.24 -5.66 17.36
CA VAL A 19 -1.64 -5.20 17.34
C VAL A 19 -1.84 -4.00 18.28
N GLY A 20 -1.25 -4.04 19.47
CA GLY A 20 -1.29 -2.90 20.40
C GLY A 20 -0.67 -1.64 19.82
N GLN A 21 0.52 -1.76 19.20
CA GLN A 21 1.19 -0.64 18.53
C GLN A 21 0.34 -0.09 17.38
N LEU A 22 -0.23 -0.96 16.53
CA LEU A 22 -1.07 -0.57 15.41
C LEU A 22 -2.36 0.14 15.87
N SER A 23 -2.98 -0.33 16.96
CA SER A 23 -4.27 0.18 17.44
C SER A 23 -4.21 1.68 17.75
N SER A 24 -3.07 2.18 18.24
CA SER A 24 -2.84 3.61 18.49
C SER A 24 -3.03 4.49 17.24
N ALA A 25 -2.75 3.93 16.05
CA ALA A 25 -2.87 4.64 14.78
C ALA A 25 -4.21 4.37 14.07
N VAL A 26 -4.69 3.13 14.07
CA VAL A 26 -5.73 2.67 13.12
C VAL A 26 -7.12 2.46 13.73
N LYS A 27 -7.27 2.38 15.06
CA LYS A 27 -8.54 2.04 15.70
C LYS A 27 -9.67 3.02 15.31
N GLY A 28 -10.76 2.48 14.77
CA GLY A 28 -11.92 3.25 14.31
C GLY A 28 -11.69 4.04 13.02
N ARG A 29 -10.62 3.74 12.26
CA ARG A 29 -10.22 4.50 11.06
C ARG A 29 -9.92 3.59 9.88
N THR A 30 -9.93 4.17 8.68
CA THR A 30 -9.38 3.53 7.48
C THR A 30 -7.86 3.56 7.56
N ALA A 31 -7.23 2.38 7.53
CA ALA A 31 -5.77 2.27 7.46
C ALA A 31 -5.30 2.33 6.00
N ILE A 32 -4.24 3.10 5.75
CA ILE A 32 -3.54 3.10 4.45
C ILE A 32 -2.17 2.48 4.69
N ILE A 33 -1.95 1.29 4.14
CA ILE A 33 -0.67 0.60 4.20
C ILE A 33 0.11 0.99 2.93
N TYR A 34 1.31 1.52 3.08
CA TYR A 34 2.13 1.89 1.94
C TYR A 34 3.52 1.26 2.00
N ASP A 35 4.10 1.03 0.82
CA ASP A 35 5.49 0.60 0.62
C ASP A 35 5.98 1.15 -0.73
N ASP A 36 7.23 0.93 -1.09
CA ASP A 36 7.75 1.34 -2.40
C ASP A 36 7.14 0.52 -3.55
N MET A 37 6.95 -0.78 -3.32
CA MET A 37 6.53 -1.76 -4.32
C MET A 37 5.59 -2.82 -3.75
N ILE A 38 4.57 -3.20 -4.52
CA ILE A 38 3.78 -4.40 -4.26
C ILE A 38 4.13 -5.47 -5.30
N ARG A 39 4.91 -6.48 -4.90
CA ARG A 39 5.19 -7.66 -5.75
C ARG A 39 4.15 -8.75 -5.60
N THR A 40 4.20 -9.56 -4.55
CA THR A 40 3.23 -10.66 -4.31
C THR A 40 2.11 -10.27 -3.34
N GLY A 41 2.21 -9.11 -2.67
CA GLY A 41 1.24 -8.64 -1.70
C GLY A 41 1.22 -9.38 -0.35
N GLY A 42 2.13 -10.35 -0.13
CA GLY A 42 2.10 -11.16 1.10
C GLY A 42 2.27 -10.35 2.40
N SER A 43 3.19 -9.36 2.41
CA SER A 43 3.37 -8.46 3.56
C SER A 43 2.15 -7.57 3.80
N MET A 44 1.56 -7.06 2.72
CA MET A 44 0.37 -6.20 2.78
C MET A 44 -0.82 -6.94 3.38
N VAL A 45 -1.06 -8.19 2.97
CA VAL A 45 -2.12 -9.04 3.53
C VAL A 45 -1.93 -9.23 5.04
N GLN A 46 -0.72 -9.63 5.46
CA GLN A 46 -0.44 -9.83 6.89
C GLN A 46 -0.58 -8.55 7.72
N THR A 47 -0.31 -7.39 7.11
CA THR A 47 -0.46 -6.10 7.78
C THR A 47 -1.92 -5.69 7.83
N ALA A 48 -2.70 -5.93 6.76
CA ALA A 48 -4.14 -5.69 6.72
C ALA A 48 -4.88 -6.49 7.79
N ASP A 49 -4.55 -7.79 7.92
CA ASP A 49 -5.13 -8.66 8.96
C ASP A 49 -4.92 -8.05 10.36
N ARG A 50 -3.69 -7.62 10.67
CA ARG A 50 -3.37 -6.97 11.94
C ARG A 50 -4.01 -5.60 12.11
N CYS A 51 -4.22 -4.84 11.03
CA CYS A 51 -4.95 -3.58 11.09
C CYS A 51 -6.41 -3.81 11.47
N TYR A 52 -7.07 -4.81 10.88
CA TYR A 52 -8.45 -5.18 11.27
C TYR A 52 -8.52 -5.66 12.72
N GLU A 53 -7.59 -6.53 13.15
CA GLU A 53 -7.48 -6.95 14.56
C GLU A 53 -7.25 -5.77 15.52
N ALA A 54 -6.51 -4.75 15.09
CA ALA A 54 -6.27 -3.52 15.83
C ALA A 54 -7.46 -2.53 15.83
N GLY A 55 -8.54 -2.86 15.12
CA GLY A 55 -9.80 -2.11 15.08
C GLY A 55 -9.92 -1.14 13.90
N ALA A 56 -9.15 -1.30 12.83
CA ALA A 56 -9.39 -0.56 11.59
C ALA A 56 -10.77 -0.88 11.01
N VAL A 57 -11.48 0.13 10.50
CA VAL A 57 -12.81 -0.06 9.86
C VAL A 57 -12.69 -0.42 8.38
N ASP A 58 -11.53 -0.11 7.79
CA ASP A 58 -11.21 -0.38 6.40
C ASP A 58 -9.69 -0.39 6.20
N VAL A 59 -9.20 -1.02 5.13
CA VAL A 59 -7.79 -1.05 4.73
C VAL A 59 -7.65 -0.80 3.23
N MET A 60 -6.76 0.12 2.89
CA MET A 60 -6.29 0.38 1.53
C MET A 60 -4.78 0.13 1.46
N VAL A 61 -4.29 -0.23 0.28
CA VAL A 61 -2.85 -0.41 0.03
C VAL A 61 -2.35 0.55 -1.04
N MET A 62 -1.15 1.07 -0.86
CA MET A 62 -0.51 1.99 -1.79
C MET A 62 0.92 1.58 -2.10
N ALA A 63 1.35 1.72 -3.34
CA ALA A 63 2.77 1.65 -3.68
C ALA A 63 3.10 2.41 -4.96
N THR A 64 4.34 2.86 -5.09
CA THR A 64 4.82 3.47 -6.34
C THR A 64 4.88 2.42 -7.45
N HIS A 65 5.45 1.24 -7.16
CA HIS A 65 5.68 0.19 -8.15
C HIS A 65 4.66 -0.95 -8.01
N LEU A 66 3.73 -1.03 -8.96
CA LEU A 66 2.63 -1.99 -8.97
C LEU A 66 2.96 -3.25 -9.79
N VAL A 67 3.88 -4.08 -9.29
CA VAL A 67 4.24 -5.35 -9.97
C VAL A 67 3.11 -6.38 -9.90
N LEU A 68 2.39 -6.45 -8.77
CA LEU A 68 1.15 -7.22 -8.57
C LEU A 68 1.19 -8.66 -9.15
N ALA A 69 2.31 -9.35 -8.95
CA ALA A 69 2.57 -10.68 -9.49
C ALA A 69 1.63 -11.76 -8.93
N GLY A 70 1.30 -12.74 -9.78
CA GLY A 70 0.48 -13.89 -9.41
C GLY A 70 -0.95 -13.48 -9.06
N ASP A 71 -1.43 -13.97 -7.92
CA ASP A 71 -2.80 -13.77 -7.43
C ASP A 71 -2.96 -12.60 -6.45
N ALA A 72 -2.00 -11.66 -6.41
CA ALA A 72 -1.94 -10.55 -5.43
C ALA A 72 -3.28 -9.80 -5.30
N ARG A 73 -3.89 -9.39 -6.43
CA ARG A 73 -5.19 -8.67 -6.44
C ARG A 73 -6.32 -9.52 -5.84
N SER A 74 -6.33 -10.83 -6.13
CA SER A 74 -7.32 -11.76 -5.59
C SER A 74 -7.15 -11.94 -4.08
N ARG A 75 -5.91 -12.04 -3.59
CA ARG A 75 -5.61 -12.11 -2.15
C ARG A 75 -6.08 -10.88 -1.41
N PHE A 76 -5.89 -9.69 -1.99
CA PHE A 76 -6.34 -8.44 -1.39
C PHE A 76 -7.86 -8.40 -1.23
N LYS A 77 -8.61 -8.71 -2.30
CA LYS A 77 -10.08 -8.81 -2.23
C LYS A 77 -10.55 -9.81 -1.18
N LYS A 78 -9.94 -11.00 -1.12
CA LYS A 78 -10.26 -12.05 -0.13
C LYS A 78 -9.97 -11.66 1.32
N ARG A 79 -9.19 -10.59 1.54
CA ARG A 79 -8.77 -10.11 2.86
C ARG A 79 -9.42 -8.79 3.23
N GLY A 80 -10.43 -8.35 2.48
CA GLY A 80 -11.18 -7.14 2.76
C GLY A 80 -10.47 -5.85 2.39
N ILE A 81 -9.27 -5.89 1.81
CA ILE A 81 -8.60 -4.68 1.29
C ILE A 81 -9.49 -4.11 0.20
N ASN A 82 -9.93 -2.85 0.36
CA ASN A 82 -10.95 -2.24 -0.48
C ASN A 82 -10.39 -1.57 -1.74
N ARG A 83 -9.13 -1.12 -1.71
CA ARG A 83 -8.54 -0.38 -2.84
C ARG A 83 -7.02 -0.55 -2.90
N ILE A 84 -6.50 -0.60 -4.12
CA ILE A 84 -5.07 -0.49 -4.45
C ILE A 84 -4.85 0.88 -5.11
N ILE A 85 -3.85 1.62 -4.66
CA ILE A 85 -3.46 2.90 -5.24
C ILE A 85 -1.98 2.81 -5.64
N GLY A 86 -1.61 3.32 -6.81
CA GLY A 86 -0.20 3.42 -7.15
C GLY A 86 0.08 4.18 -8.43
N ALA A 87 1.31 4.05 -8.92
CA ALA A 87 1.76 4.76 -10.11
C ALA A 87 1.93 3.87 -11.33
N ASP A 88 1.96 4.48 -12.52
CA ASP A 88 2.19 3.85 -13.83
C ASP A 88 3.68 3.48 -14.08
N THR A 89 4.45 3.22 -13.02
CA THR A 89 5.89 2.92 -13.10
C THR A 89 6.22 1.48 -13.52
N TYR A 90 5.23 0.58 -13.47
CA TYR A 90 5.36 -0.79 -13.94
C TYR A 90 4.47 -1.01 -15.18
N PRO A 91 4.98 -1.59 -16.27
CA PRO A 91 4.23 -1.71 -17.52
C PRO A 91 3.03 -2.64 -17.39
N GLY A 92 1.98 -2.38 -18.16
CA GLY A 92 0.80 -3.24 -18.27
C GLY A 92 -0.25 -3.04 -17.16
N THR A 93 0.03 -2.18 -16.18
CA THR A 93 -0.94 -1.83 -15.14
C THR A 93 -2.01 -0.89 -15.71
N LYS A 94 -3.27 -1.32 -15.64
CA LYS A 94 -4.44 -0.51 -16.00
C LYS A 94 -5.35 -0.38 -14.80
N GLY A 95 -5.88 0.83 -14.61
CA GLY A 95 -6.84 1.10 -13.55
C GLY A 95 -8.19 0.44 -13.79
N ASP A 96 -8.89 0.13 -12.70
CA ASP A 96 -10.27 -0.32 -12.65
C ASP A 96 -10.88 0.04 -11.28
N ASP A 97 -12.12 -0.39 -10.98
CA ASP A 97 -12.82 -0.05 -9.73
C ASP A 97 -12.04 -0.41 -8.46
N PHE A 98 -11.12 -1.38 -8.55
CA PHE A 98 -10.32 -1.87 -7.43
C PHE A 98 -8.89 -1.30 -7.41
N LEU A 99 -8.38 -0.84 -8.55
CA LEU A 99 -7.02 -0.39 -8.74
C LEU A 99 -6.99 1.00 -9.36
N GLU A 100 -6.55 1.99 -8.61
CA GLU A 100 -6.28 3.33 -9.13
C GLU A 100 -4.81 3.49 -9.50
N VAL A 101 -4.57 4.01 -10.70
CA VAL A 101 -3.23 4.20 -11.25
C VAL A 101 -3.06 5.67 -11.63
N TYR A 102 -2.04 6.30 -11.07
CA TYR A 102 -1.72 7.71 -11.30
C TYR A 102 -0.42 7.85 -12.09
N SER A 103 -0.42 8.71 -13.09
CA SER A 103 0.80 8.90 -13.87
C SER A 103 1.85 9.73 -13.13
N VAL A 104 3.07 9.20 -13.02
CA VAL A 104 4.23 9.98 -12.57
C VAL A 104 4.98 10.65 -13.72
N ALA A 105 4.57 10.39 -14.98
CA ALA A 105 5.22 10.97 -16.15
C ALA A 105 5.25 12.51 -16.14
N PRO A 106 4.20 13.25 -15.73
CA PRO A 106 4.28 14.71 -15.66
C PRO A 106 5.32 15.21 -14.63
N LEU A 107 5.42 14.52 -13.49
CA LEU A 107 6.40 14.82 -12.46
C LEU A 107 7.83 14.59 -12.98
N ILE A 108 8.09 13.39 -13.51
CA ILE A 108 9.41 13.03 -14.06
C ILE A 108 9.77 13.94 -15.23
N GLY A 109 8.83 14.19 -16.15
CA GLY A 109 9.03 15.04 -17.32
C GLY A 109 9.43 16.46 -16.92
N ARG A 110 8.77 17.05 -15.91
CA ARG A 110 9.14 18.37 -15.39
C ARG A 110 10.56 18.40 -14.84
N GLU A 111 10.94 17.40 -14.05
CA GLU A 111 12.30 17.33 -13.49
C GLU A 111 13.34 17.09 -14.59
N LEU A 112 13.04 16.27 -15.59
CA LEU A 112 13.94 16.06 -16.74
C LEU A 112 14.16 17.34 -17.54
N VAL A 113 13.12 18.13 -17.81
CA VAL A 113 13.24 19.45 -18.44
C VAL A 113 14.18 20.36 -17.64
N HIS A 114 14.02 20.39 -16.31
CA HIS A 114 14.88 21.15 -15.42
C HIS A 114 16.35 20.69 -15.48
N TYR A 115 16.61 19.38 -15.35
CA TYR A 115 17.97 18.84 -15.34
C TYR A 115 18.67 18.90 -16.69
N LEU A 116 17.94 18.65 -17.78
CA LEU A 116 18.48 18.63 -19.13
C LEU A 116 18.56 20.04 -19.75
N ARG A 117 18.02 21.07 -19.07
CA ARG A 117 17.96 22.45 -19.56
C ARG A 117 17.31 22.58 -20.94
N VAL A 118 16.33 21.72 -21.20
CA VAL A 118 15.52 21.80 -22.42
C VAL A 118 14.48 22.88 -22.18
N VAL A 119 14.37 23.84 -23.09
CA VAL A 119 13.41 24.96 -23.01
C VAL A 119 12.15 24.61 -23.79
#